data_AF-A0A6B0YVM1-F1
#
_entry.id   AF-A0A6B0YVM1-F1
#
_cell.length_a   1.000
_cell.length_b   1.000
_cell.length_c   1.000
_cell.angle_alpha   90.00
_cell.angle_beta   90.00
_cell.angle_gamma   90.00
#
_symmetry.space_group_name_H-M   'P 1'
#
loop_
_entity.id
_entity.type
_entity.pdbx_description
1 polymer ?
#
loop_
_entity_poly.entity_id
_entity_poly.type
_entity_poly.pdbx_seq_one_letter_code
_entity_poly.pdbx_strand_id
1 'polypeptide(L)'
;MSAKFELLAEGLGVGRPPSGWVTIVDMPVLVLVGLTGVGKSTTVAALRARMGGISLLPNRRKLADLLVIPAVQGWDGDPPAVVTDRRRRFDYTGRYRQRYPGGLAHAFSRLVLQKQAAASGSGALNVFDGLRGADEVTFAAQSLPLARFAVLNAPDGVRVERLVQRQDAFDQVGENTGGRFCWEEMAEGRDIFTHAEQDHLSALVNRGEVDGAELAAKVAIVAAERRNYDSHAAVEILRAAAPDRTVVVDTTTHAPAEVAAKLERLAAG
;
A
#
# COMPACT_ATOMS: atom_id res chain seq x y z
N MET A 1 0.28 8.10 29.57
CA MET A 1 -1.19 8.24 29.68
C MET A 1 -1.82 7.53 28.51
N SER A 2 -2.68 6.52 28.74
CA SER A 2 -3.42 5.88 27.64
C SER A 2 -4.41 6.88 27.05
N ALA A 3 -4.35 7.12 25.74
CA ALA A 3 -5.25 8.07 25.07
C ALA A 3 -6.73 7.65 25.21
N LYS A 4 -7.62 8.64 25.34
CA LYS A 4 -9.08 8.45 25.30
C LYS A 4 -9.49 7.84 23.96
N PHE A 5 -10.55 7.04 23.95
CA PHE A 5 -11.11 6.51 22.71
C PHE A 5 -11.63 7.63 21.80
N GLU A 6 -11.33 7.52 20.52
CA GLU A 6 -11.81 8.41 19.47
C GLU A 6 -12.33 7.58 18.29
N LEU A 7 -13.53 7.90 17.83
CA LEU A 7 -14.14 7.26 16.67
C LEU A 7 -13.64 7.95 15.40
N LEU A 8 -13.02 7.20 14.49
CA LEU A 8 -12.51 7.72 13.22
C LEU A 8 -13.52 7.52 12.08
N ALA A 9 -14.24 6.40 12.10
CA ALA A 9 -15.30 6.05 11.16
C ALA A 9 -16.21 4.99 11.80
N GLU A 10 -17.31 4.64 11.13
CA GLU A 10 -18.16 3.54 11.56
C GLU A 10 -17.33 2.25 11.77
N GLY A 11 -17.43 1.65 12.95
CA GLY A 11 -16.69 0.44 13.31
C GLY A 11 -15.17 0.58 13.48
N LEU A 12 -14.61 1.79 13.41
CA LEU A 12 -13.17 2.05 13.46
C LEU A 12 -12.81 3.24 14.37
N GLY A 13 -11.87 3.04 15.28
CA GLY A 13 -11.40 4.08 16.20
C GLY A 13 -9.92 3.92 16.58
N VAL A 14 -9.48 4.77 17.50
CA VAL A 14 -8.13 4.75 18.11
C VAL A 14 -8.20 5.04 19.61
N GLY A 15 -7.13 4.70 20.33
CA GLY A 15 -7.04 4.92 21.78
C GLY A 15 -7.47 3.69 22.58
N ARG A 16 -7.88 3.89 23.84
CA ARG A 16 -8.27 2.77 24.72
C ARG A 16 -9.59 2.14 24.23
N PRO A 17 -9.62 0.84 23.88
CA PRO A 17 -10.84 0.21 23.36
C PRO A 17 -11.96 0.17 24.41
N PRO A 18 -13.18 0.62 24.09
CA PRO A 18 -14.35 0.37 24.94
C PRO A 18 -14.83 -1.08 24.82
N SER A 19 -15.81 -1.47 25.63
CA SER A 19 -16.42 -2.81 25.54
C SER A 19 -17.02 -3.03 24.14
N GLY A 20 -16.86 -4.23 23.60
CA GLY A 20 -17.30 -4.57 22.23
C GLY A 20 -16.34 -4.15 21.12
N TRP A 21 -15.15 -3.64 21.46
CA TRP A 21 -14.09 -3.28 20.52
C TRP A 21 -12.83 -4.12 20.78
N VAL A 22 -11.97 -4.24 19.77
CA VAL A 22 -10.75 -5.04 19.77
C VAL A 22 -9.63 -4.27 19.08
N THR A 23 -8.41 -4.34 19.61
CA THR A 23 -7.26 -3.69 19.01
C THR A 23 -6.80 -4.48 17.78
N ILE A 24 -6.18 -3.80 16.80
CA ILE A 24 -5.65 -4.52 15.64
C ILE A 24 -4.51 -5.47 16.00
N VAL A 25 -3.75 -5.16 17.06
CA VAL A 25 -2.60 -5.96 17.49
C VAL A 25 -3.02 -7.32 18.04
N ASP A 26 -4.25 -7.43 18.54
CA ASP A 26 -4.83 -8.63 19.13
C ASP A 26 -5.67 -9.45 18.14
N MET A 27 -5.54 -9.21 16.82
CA MET A 27 -6.31 -9.96 15.81
C MET A 27 -5.49 -10.47 14.62
N PRO A 28 -5.91 -11.60 14.02
CA PRO A 28 -5.35 -12.05 12.75
C PRO A 28 -5.68 -11.06 11.62
N VAL A 29 -4.64 -10.63 10.91
CA VAL A 29 -4.73 -9.77 9.72
C VAL A 29 -3.78 -10.29 8.66
N LEU A 30 -4.26 -10.42 7.43
CA LEU A 30 -3.39 -10.57 6.26
C LEU A 30 -2.99 -9.18 5.76
N VAL A 31 -1.70 -8.86 5.88
CA VAL A 31 -1.11 -7.61 5.44
C VAL A 31 -0.52 -7.79 4.06
N LEU A 32 -1.06 -7.07 3.08
CA LEU A 32 -0.48 -6.98 1.74
C LEU A 32 0.63 -5.95 1.73
N VAL A 33 1.81 -6.39 1.29
CA VAL A 33 3.02 -5.58 1.17
C VAL A 33 3.37 -5.46 -0.31
N GLY A 34 3.60 -4.23 -0.77
CA GLY A 34 4.14 -4.00 -2.11
C GLY A 34 3.78 -2.64 -2.69
N LEU A 35 4.46 -2.26 -3.76
CA LEU A 35 4.34 -0.95 -4.40
C LEU A 35 3.13 -0.86 -5.34
N THR A 36 2.86 0.30 -5.94
CA THR A 36 1.74 0.42 -6.87
C THR A 36 2.05 -0.37 -8.16
N GLY A 37 1.03 -0.98 -8.76
CA GLY A 37 1.19 -1.81 -9.98
C GLY A 37 1.56 -3.28 -9.73
N VAL A 38 1.88 -3.68 -8.49
CA VAL A 38 2.27 -5.08 -8.19
C VAL A 38 1.09 -6.09 -8.15
N GLY A 39 -0.15 -5.66 -8.42
CA GLY A 39 -1.31 -6.57 -8.50
C GLY A 39 -2.11 -6.78 -7.21
N LYS A 40 -1.98 -5.91 -6.20
CA LYS A 40 -2.72 -6.02 -4.92
C LYS A 40 -4.24 -6.05 -5.10
N SER A 41 -4.82 -5.12 -5.87
CA SER A 41 -6.27 -5.05 -6.08
C SER A 41 -6.82 -6.28 -6.82
N THR A 42 -6.09 -6.76 -7.83
CA THR A 42 -6.43 -8.00 -8.56
C THR A 42 -6.39 -9.21 -7.64
N THR A 43 -5.37 -9.27 -6.77
CA THR A 43 -5.23 -10.35 -5.77
C THR A 43 -6.38 -10.32 -4.76
N VAL A 44 -6.75 -9.15 -4.25
CA VAL A 44 -7.90 -8.99 -3.35
C VAL A 44 -9.20 -9.44 -4.02
N ALA A 45 -9.42 -9.08 -5.28
CA ALA A 45 -10.61 -9.50 -6.02
C ALA A 45 -10.66 -11.04 -6.17
N ALA A 46 -9.53 -11.66 -6.53
CA ALA A 46 -9.42 -13.11 -6.63
C ALA A 46 -9.63 -13.80 -5.27
N LEU A 47 -9.09 -13.24 -4.18
CA LEU A 47 -9.28 -13.77 -2.82
C LEU A 47 -10.75 -13.69 -2.39
N ARG A 48 -11.43 -12.58 -2.69
CA ARG A 48 -12.87 -12.42 -2.42
C ARG A 48 -13.70 -13.46 -3.16
N ALA A 49 -13.41 -13.69 -4.43
CA ALA A 49 -14.10 -14.70 -5.24
C ALA A 49 -13.90 -16.12 -4.70
N ARG A 50 -12.76 -16.40 -4.04
CA ARG A 50 -12.45 -17.72 -3.47
C ARG A 50 -13.05 -17.96 -2.09
N MET A 51 -12.92 -17.00 -1.18
CA MET A 51 -13.23 -17.22 0.24
C MET A 51 -14.65 -16.79 0.64
N GLY A 52 -15.38 -16.05 -0.22
CA GLY A 52 -16.73 -15.57 0.07
C GLY A 52 -16.85 -14.50 1.17
N GLY A 53 -15.86 -14.37 2.06
CA GLY A 53 -15.84 -13.42 3.17
C GLY A 53 -14.47 -12.78 3.41
N ILE A 54 -14.33 -11.50 3.04
CA ILE A 54 -13.15 -10.68 3.33
C ILE A 54 -13.58 -9.33 3.86
N SER A 55 -13.01 -8.94 5.01
CA SER A 55 -13.12 -7.59 5.54
C SER A 55 -11.89 -6.79 5.09
N LEU A 56 -12.09 -5.84 4.18
CA LEU A 56 -11.02 -4.91 3.81
C LEU A 56 -10.91 -3.81 4.85
N LEU A 57 -9.78 -3.78 5.53
CA LEU A 57 -9.41 -2.70 6.43
C LEU A 57 -9.07 -1.43 5.62
N PRO A 58 -9.10 -0.23 6.24
CA PRO A 58 -8.72 1.00 5.58
C PRO A 58 -7.35 0.86 4.91
N ASN A 59 -7.29 1.05 3.58
CA ASN A 59 -6.03 0.99 2.86
C ASN A 59 -5.10 2.14 3.26
N ARG A 60 -3.86 2.13 2.74
CA ARG A 60 -2.87 3.21 2.99
C ARG A 60 -3.42 4.63 2.82
N ARG A 61 -4.20 4.89 1.77
CA ARG A 61 -4.73 6.25 1.50
C ARG A 61 -5.74 6.64 2.58
N LYS A 62 -6.71 5.76 2.85
CA LYS A 62 -7.75 6.00 3.85
C LYS A 62 -7.17 6.11 5.26
N LEU A 63 -6.18 5.27 5.61
CA LEU A 63 -5.49 5.37 6.89
C LEU A 63 -4.73 6.68 7.04
N ALA A 64 -4.10 7.15 5.95
CA ALA A 64 -3.44 8.45 5.96
C ALA A 64 -4.44 9.59 6.21
N ASP A 65 -5.60 9.54 5.57
CA ASP A 65 -6.67 10.54 5.72
C ASP A 65 -7.28 10.56 7.12
N LEU A 66 -7.49 9.38 7.69
CA LEU A 66 -8.18 9.24 8.97
C LEU A 66 -7.27 9.56 10.16
N LEU A 67 -5.97 9.29 10.07
CA LEU A 67 -5.10 9.29 11.25
C LEU A 67 -3.78 10.01 11.05
N VAL A 68 -3.13 9.85 9.90
CA VAL A 68 -1.77 10.40 9.71
C VAL A 68 -1.83 11.91 9.48
N ILE A 69 -2.58 12.36 8.48
CA ILE A 69 -2.66 13.77 8.10
C ILE A 69 -3.25 14.61 9.25
N PRO A 70 -4.38 14.22 9.88
CA PRO A 70 -4.91 14.97 11.02
C PRO A 70 -3.94 15.04 12.21
N ALA A 71 -3.18 13.96 12.47
CA ALA A 71 -2.19 13.97 13.54
C ALA A 71 -1.08 15.00 13.27
N VAL A 72 -0.58 15.09 12.03
CA VAL A 72 0.48 16.05 11.69
C VAL A 72 -0.06 17.48 11.70
N GLN A 73 -1.27 17.73 11.18
CA GLN A 73 -1.94 19.04 11.30
C GLN A 73 -2.05 19.46 12.77
N GLY A 74 -2.44 18.53 13.65
CA GLY A 74 -2.47 18.78 15.09
C GLY A 74 -1.12 19.10 15.73
N TRP A 75 0.01 18.64 15.16
CA TRP A 75 1.35 19.04 15.63
C TRP A 75 1.66 20.50 15.33
N ASP A 76 1.08 21.02 14.25
CA ASP A 76 1.22 22.41 13.80
C ASP A 76 0.18 23.34 14.46
N GLY A 77 -0.76 22.77 15.25
CA GLY A 77 -1.88 23.51 15.83
C GLY A 77 -3.01 23.78 14.83
N ASP A 78 -2.95 23.20 13.63
CA ASP A 78 -3.96 23.37 12.59
C ASP A 78 -5.18 22.47 12.87
N PRO A 79 -6.40 22.95 12.56
CA PRO A 79 -7.58 22.10 12.60
C PRO A 79 -7.49 21.00 11.52
N PRO A 80 -8.08 19.80 11.76
CA PRO A 80 -8.16 18.75 10.76
C PRO A 80 -8.84 19.26 9.48
N ALA A 81 -8.15 19.14 8.35
CA ALA A 81 -8.66 19.56 7.04
C ALA A 81 -8.33 18.52 5.97
N VAL A 82 -9.26 18.32 5.02
CA VAL A 82 -9.06 17.40 3.91
C VAL A 82 -7.95 17.91 2.99
N VAL A 83 -6.98 17.05 2.67
CA VAL A 83 -5.85 17.37 1.79
C VAL A 83 -5.97 16.56 0.50
N THR A 84 -6.34 17.23 -0.58
CA THR A 84 -6.42 16.64 -1.92
C THR A 84 -5.10 16.72 -2.68
N ASP A 85 -4.28 17.75 -2.42
CA ASP A 85 -2.99 17.92 -3.09
C ASP A 85 -2.00 16.78 -2.74
N ARG A 86 -1.52 16.10 -3.79
CA ARG A 86 -0.66 14.91 -3.66
C ARG A 86 0.68 15.23 -3.02
N ARG A 87 1.27 16.39 -3.33
CA ARG A 87 2.58 16.80 -2.78
C ARG A 87 2.49 17.05 -1.28
N ARG A 88 1.45 17.77 -0.84
CA ARG A 88 1.17 18.00 0.59
C ARG A 88 0.89 16.70 1.33
N ARG A 89 0.14 15.76 0.74
CA ARG A 89 -0.07 14.44 1.34
C ARG A 89 1.25 13.70 1.56
N PHE A 90 2.15 13.73 0.59
CA PHE A 90 3.48 13.14 0.74
C PHE A 90 4.27 13.80 1.87
N ASP A 91 4.28 15.13 1.94
CA ASP A 91 4.93 15.87 3.03
C ASP A 91 4.40 15.45 4.41
N TYR A 92 3.09 15.46 4.62
CA TYR A 92 2.49 15.02 5.88
C TYR A 92 2.88 13.58 6.24
N THR A 93 2.79 12.64 5.29
CA THR A 93 3.20 11.26 5.57
C THR A 93 4.70 11.11 5.83
N GLY A 94 5.53 11.96 5.21
CA GLY A 94 6.98 12.02 5.43
C GLY A 94 7.30 12.53 6.83
N ARG A 95 6.71 13.66 7.24
CA ARG A 95 6.84 14.22 8.59
C ARG A 95 6.35 13.24 9.66
N TYR A 96 5.26 12.52 9.39
CA TYR A 96 4.79 11.48 10.29
C TYR A 96 5.83 10.38 10.48
N ARG A 97 6.44 9.91 9.39
CA ARG A 97 7.50 8.90 9.42
C ARG A 97 8.75 9.38 10.15
N GLN A 98 9.11 10.66 10.04
CA GLN A 98 10.24 11.23 10.80
C GLN A 98 10.03 11.11 12.31
N ARG A 99 8.79 11.30 12.79
CA ARG A 99 8.46 11.14 14.21
C ARG A 99 8.24 9.69 14.62
N TYR A 100 7.66 8.89 13.73
CA TYR A 100 7.38 7.48 13.96
C TYR A 100 7.99 6.65 12.82
N PRO A 101 9.20 6.09 12.99
CA PRO A 101 9.91 5.40 11.90
C PRO A 101 9.09 4.29 11.22
N GLY A 102 8.23 3.57 11.98
CA GLY A 102 7.31 2.57 11.44
C GLY A 102 6.21 3.12 10.51
N GLY A 103 6.10 4.45 10.36
CA GLY A 103 5.23 5.12 9.39
C GLY A 103 3.78 4.65 9.47
N LEU A 104 3.25 4.18 8.35
CA LEU A 104 1.87 3.70 8.31
C LEU A 104 1.64 2.43 9.12
N ALA A 105 2.64 1.57 9.33
CA ALA A 105 2.49 0.41 10.19
C ALA A 105 2.26 0.82 11.65
N HIS A 106 2.93 1.90 12.11
CA HIS A 106 2.66 2.50 13.40
C HIS A 106 1.22 3.04 13.48
N ALA A 107 0.78 3.82 12.48
CA ALA A 107 -0.59 4.31 12.43
C ALA A 107 -1.61 3.16 12.46
N PHE A 108 -1.37 2.10 11.69
CA PHE A 108 -2.21 0.91 11.63
C PHE A 108 -2.30 0.21 12.98
N SER A 109 -1.16 -0.01 13.67
CA SER A 109 -1.11 -0.68 14.98
C SER A 109 -1.95 -0.02 16.09
N ARG A 110 -2.31 1.26 15.90
CA ARG A 110 -3.12 2.02 16.85
C ARG A 110 -4.62 1.87 16.64
N LEU A 111 -5.03 1.22 15.55
CA LEU A 111 -6.44 1.06 15.23
C LEU A 111 -7.13 0.09 16.20
N VAL A 112 -8.38 0.42 16.46
CA VAL A 112 -9.33 -0.39 17.20
C VAL A 112 -10.55 -0.59 16.32
N LEU A 113 -11.04 -1.82 16.23
CA LEU A 113 -12.21 -2.20 15.45
C LEU A 113 -13.35 -2.63 16.36
N GLN A 114 -14.57 -2.31 15.96
CA GLN A 114 -15.74 -2.85 16.61
C GLN A 114 -15.83 -4.35 16.29
N LYS A 115 -16.12 -5.20 17.28
CA LYS A 115 -16.07 -6.67 17.13
C LYS A 115 -16.98 -7.21 16.02
N GLN A 116 -18.06 -6.50 15.68
CA GLN A 116 -18.96 -6.93 14.59
C GLN A 116 -18.46 -6.47 13.21
N ALA A 117 -17.67 -5.38 13.16
CA ALA A 117 -17.01 -4.90 11.94
C ALA A 117 -15.70 -5.67 11.66
N ALA A 118 -15.01 -6.10 12.72
CA ALA A 118 -13.94 -7.06 12.61
C ALA A 118 -14.53 -8.43 12.24
N ALA A 119 -13.90 -9.13 11.31
CA ALA A 119 -14.32 -10.48 10.93
C ALA A 119 -14.14 -11.55 12.04
N SER A 120 -13.91 -11.12 13.27
CA SER A 120 -13.57 -11.94 14.45
C SER A 120 -14.67 -12.91 14.90
N GLY A 121 -15.84 -12.93 14.25
CA GLY A 121 -16.94 -13.84 14.57
C GLY A 121 -17.57 -14.58 13.39
N SER A 122 -17.16 -14.31 12.14
CA SER A 122 -17.84 -14.82 10.92
C SER A 122 -16.97 -15.69 10.01
N GLY A 123 -15.73 -15.99 10.41
CA GLY A 123 -14.77 -16.74 9.57
C GLY A 123 -14.23 -15.95 8.37
N ALA A 124 -14.52 -14.64 8.28
CA ALA A 124 -13.98 -13.78 7.23
C ALA A 124 -12.53 -13.37 7.53
N LEU A 125 -11.75 -13.13 6.47
CA LEU A 125 -10.35 -12.71 6.58
C LEU A 125 -10.23 -11.19 6.63
N ASN A 126 -9.59 -10.64 7.66
CA ASN A 126 -9.23 -9.22 7.68
C ASN A 126 -8.00 -9.00 6.79
N VAL A 127 -8.09 -8.08 5.83
CA VAL A 127 -7.01 -7.77 4.89
C VAL A 127 -6.67 -6.28 4.95
N PHE A 128 -5.39 -5.98 5.18
CA PHE A 128 -4.86 -4.62 5.13
C PHE A 128 -3.93 -4.45 3.92
N ASP A 129 -4.31 -3.57 3.00
CA ASP A 129 -3.50 -3.14 1.86
C ASP A 129 -2.84 -1.79 2.16
N GLY A 130 -1.61 -1.79 2.65
CA GLY A 130 -0.99 -0.52 3.00
C GLY A 130 0.53 -0.44 3.20
N LEU A 131 1.25 -1.55 3.35
CA LEU A 131 2.69 -1.51 3.64
C LEU A 131 3.53 -1.59 2.37
N ARG A 132 4.68 -0.89 2.39
CA ARG A 132 5.52 -0.70 1.20
C ARG A 132 7.01 -0.89 1.43
N GLY A 133 7.55 -0.47 2.57
CA GLY A 133 8.99 -0.36 2.78
C GLY A 133 9.52 -1.05 4.03
N ALA A 134 10.85 -1.16 4.09
CA ALA A 134 11.63 -1.78 5.16
C ALA A 134 11.21 -1.34 6.57
N ASP A 135 11.12 -0.02 6.83
CA ASP A 135 10.78 0.48 8.17
C ASP A 135 9.35 0.07 8.59
N GLU A 136 8.41 0.15 7.65
CA GLU A 136 7.01 -0.21 7.88
C GLU A 136 6.88 -1.71 8.19
N VAL A 137 7.53 -2.57 7.41
CA VAL A 137 7.47 -4.02 7.64
C VAL A 137 8.24 -4.46 8.87
N THR A 138 9.35 -3.81 9.21
CA THR A 138 10.10 -4.04 10.45
C THR A 138 9.20 -3.79 11.65
N PHE A 139 8.56 -2.61 11.69
CA PHE A 139 7.66 -2.25 12.77
C PHE A 139 6.45 -3.19 12.84
N ALA A 140 5.86 -3.52 11.69
CA ALA A 140 4.71 -4.41 11.62
C ALA A 140 5.03 -5.82 12.12
N ALA A 141 6.17 -6.39 11.71
CA ALA A 141 6.59 -7.73 12.13
C ALA A 141 6.75 -7.83 13.65
N GLN A 142 7.23 -6.76 14.29
CA GLN A 142 7.44 -6.67 15.74
C GLN A 142 6.14 -6.37 16.51
N SER A 143 5.30 -5.49 15.99
CA SER A 143 4.15 -4.93 16.73
C SER A 143 2.83 -5.65 16.46
N LEU A 144 2.77 -6.48 15.41
CA LEU A 144 1.59 -7.23 15.00
C LEU A 144 1.91 -8.74 15.03
N PRO A 145 1.90 -9.38 16.22
CA PRO A 145 2.32 -10.77 16.36
C PRO A 145 1.39 -11.76 15.62
N LEU A 146 0.11 -11.40 15.47
CA LEU A 146 -0.89 -12.21 14.77
C LEU A 146 -1.04 -11.87 13.28
N ALA A 147 -0.32 -10.86 12.79
CA ALA A 147 -0.35 -10.52 11.37
C ALA A 147 0.45 -11.53 10.55
N ARG A 148 -0.02 -11.76 9.32
CA ARG A 148 0.70 -12.51 8.29
C ARG A 148 0.93 -11.62 7.08
N PHE A 149 2.06 -11.77 6.42
CA PHE A 149 2.56 -10.85 5.40
C PHE A 149 2.57 -11.53 4.04
N ALA A 150 1.85 -10.94 3.09
CA ALA A 150 1.89 -11.33 1.70
C ALA A 150 2.58 -10.24 0.88
N VAL A 151 3.84 -10.50 0.51
CA VAL A 151 4.62 -9.59 -0.32
C VAL A 151 4.34 -9.89 -1.78
N LEU A 152 3.80 -8.90 -2.48
CA LEU A 152 3.50 -8.99 -3.91
C LEU A 152 4.49 -8.13 -4.68
N ASN A 153 5.22 -8.77 -5.60
CA ASN A 153 6.25 -8.14 -6.41
C ASN A 153 5.92 -8.22 -7.91
N ALA A 154 6.42 -7.24 -8.65
CA ALA A 154 6.46 -7.23 -10.11
C ALA A 154 7.62 -6.33 -10.55
N PRO A 155 8.29 -6.60 -11.68
CA PRO A 155 9.30 -5.71 -12.26
C PRO A 155 8.74 -4.31 -12.53
N ASP A 156 9.62 -3.31 -12.54
CA ASP A 156 9.22 -1.91 -12.67
C ASP A 156 8.57 -1.62 -14.03
N GLY A 157 9.08 -2.19 -15.14
CA GLY A 157 8.44 -2.06 -16.46
C GLY A 157 6.99 -2.56 -16.46
N VAL A 158 6.76 -3.75 -15.91
CA VAL A 158 5.42 -4.34 -15.78
C VAL A 158 4.51 -3.49 -14.89
N ARG A 159 5.06 -2.87 -13.83
CA ARG A 159 4.29 -1.94 -12.98
C ARG A 159 3.84 -0.71 -13.77
N VAL A 160 4.69 -0.15 -14.62
CA VAL A 160 4.34 0.99 -15.48
C VAL A 160 3.23 0.59 -16.46
N GLU A 161 3.37 -0.52 -17.17
CA GLU A 161 2.35 -1.02 -18.11
C GLU A 161 0.98 -1.18 -17.44
N ARG A 162 0.95 -1.82 -16.26
CA ARG A 162 -0.27 -2.01 -15.47
C ARG A 162 -0.87 -0.70 -14.98
N LEU A 163 -0.05 0.32 -14.73
CA LEU A 163 -0.51 1.64 -14.31
C LEU A 163 -1.13 2.41 -15.47
N VAL A 164 -0.57 2.29 -16.67
CA VAL A 164 -1.09 2.93 -17.88
C VAL A 164 -2.44 2.33 -18.29
N GLN A 165 -2.58 1.01 -18.23
CA GLN A 165 -3.86 0.35 -18.54
C GLN A 165 -4.97 0.64 -17.51
N ARG A 166 -4.64 1.31 -16.41
CA ARG A 166 -5.54 1.54 -15.28
C ARG A 166 -6.06 2.98 -15.29
N GLN A 167 -7.37 3.12 -15.46
CA GLN A 167 -8.09 4.38 -15.21
C GLN A 167 -8.25 4.62 -13.69
N ASP A 168 -7.19 4.99 -12.97
CA ASP A 168 -7.29 5.41 -11.56
C ASP A 168 -7.63 6.91 -11.48
N ALA A 169 -8.77 7.26 -10.88
CA ALA A 169 -9.22 8.65 -10.71
C ALA A 169 -8.24 9.54 -9.92
N PHE A 170 -7.32 8.93 -9.16
CA PHE A 170 -6.26 9.63 -8.43
C PHE A 170 -5.05 10.04 -9.27
N ASP A 171 -4.97 9.59 -10.53
CA ASP A 171 -3.85 9.86 -11.41
C ASP A 171 -4.07 11.09 -12.33
N GLN A 172 -5.06 11.94 -12.04
CA GLN A 172 -5.21 13.21 -12.77
C GLN A 172 -4.03 14.14 -12.47
N VAL A 173 -3.10 14.19 -13.42
CA VAL A 173 -2.10 15.24 -13.55
C VAL A 173 -2.71 16.32 -14.45
N GLY A 174 -2.45 17.60 -14.14
CA GLY A 174 -3.04 18.75 -14.83
C GLY A 174 -2.84 18.77 -16.35
N GLU A 175 -3.63 19.65 -17.00
CA GLU A 175 -3.84 19.81 -18.44
C GLU A 175 -2.81 19.14 -19.38
N ASN A 176 -3.34 18.25 -20.20
CA ASN A 176 -2.68 17.47 -21.22
C ASN A 176 -2.12 18.40 -22.31
N THR A 177 -0.89 18.88 -22.14
CA THR A 177 -0.09 19.37 -23.26
C THR A 177 0.53 18.15 -23.91
N GLY A 178 0.32 17.97 -25.22
CA GLY A 178 0.78 16.82 -26.01
C GLY A 178 2.32 16.73 -26.05
N GLY A 179 2.90 16.38 -24.90
CA GLY A 179 4.33 16.30 -24.67
C GLY A 179 4.86 14.99 -25.23
N ARG A 180 6.00 15.07 -25.91
CA ARG A 180 6.76 13.91 -26.36
C ARG A 180 7.34 13.20 -25.13
N PHE A 181 7.16 11.89 -25.04
CA PHE A 181 7.87 11.08 -24.04
C PHE A 181 9.38 11.12 -24.33
N CYS A 182 10.17 11.56 -23.35
CA CYS A 182 11.60 11.85 -23.49
C CYS A 182 12.35 11.34 -22.25
N TRP A 183 13.12 10.27 -22.39
CA TRP A 183 13.91 9.72 -21.27
C TRP A 183 14.94 10.73 -20.76
N GLU A 184 15.42 11.63 -21.63
CA GLU A 184 16.36 12.68 -21.30
C GLU A 184 15.84 13.67 -20.25
N GLU A 185 14.54 13.90 -20.25
CA GLU A 185 13.85 14.77 -19.29
C GLU A 185 13.50 14.01 -17.99
N MET A 186 13.67 12.68 -17.99
CA MET A 186 13.35 11.77 -16.90
C MET A 186 14.61 11.15 -16.29
N ALA A 187 15.54 11.99 -15.83
CA ALA A 187 16.80 11.54 -15.20
C ALA A 187 16.58 10.42 -14.18
N GLU A 188 15.58 10.56 -13.31
CA GLU A 188 15.25 9.57 -12.26
C GLU A 188 14.69 8.25 -12.81
N GLY A 189 13.98 8.30 -13.95
CA GLY A 189 13.48 7.10 -14.60
C GLY A 189 14.63 6.31 -15.23
N ARG A 190 15.57 6.98 -15.90
CA ARG A 190 16.69 6.32 -16.59
C ARG A 190 17.56 5.44 -15.70
N ASP A 191 17.75 5.83 -14.43
CA ASP A 191 18.58 5.08 -13.48
C ASP A 191 17.87 3.82 -12.94
N ILE A 192 16.55 3.74 -13.10
CA ILE A 192 15.72 2.67 -12.53
C ILE A 192 15.38 1.62 -13.59
N PHE A 193 15.18 2.04 -14.85
CA PHE A 193 14.84 1.15 -15.95
C PHE A 193 16.07 0.80 -16.79
N THR A 194 16.21 -0.47 -17.15
CA THR A 194 17.23 -0.91 -18.12
C THR A 194 16.95 -0.33 -19.52
N HIS A 195 17.97 -0.25 -20.38
CA HIS A 195 17.78 0.18 -21.77
C HIS A 195 16.70 -0.61 -22.51
N ALA A 196 16.63 -1.94 -22.28
CA ALA A 196 15.60 -2.77 -22.89
C ALA A 196 14.18 -2.42 -22.42
N GLU A 197 14.00 -2.12 -21.12
CA GLU A 197 12.71 -1.63 -20.59
C GLU A 197 12.38 -0.23 -21.12
N GLN A 198 13.40 0.63 -21.25
CA GLN A 198 13.23 1.97 -21.81
C GLN A 198 12.72 1.91 -23.26
N ASP A 199 13.36 1.09 -24.09
CA ASP A 199 12.97 0.86 -25.48
C ASP A 199 11.56 0.27 -25.58
N HIS A 200 11.24 -0.71 -24.72
CA HIS A 200 9.91 -1.33 -24.68
C HIS A 200 8.81 -0.30 -24.38
N LEU A 201 8.98 0.50 -23.33
CA LEU A 201 8.02 1.53 -22.92
C LEU A 201 7.90 2.64 -23.98
N SER A 202 9.02 3.08 -24.58
CA SER A 202 9.01 4.03 -25.70
C SER A 202 8.26 3.48 -26.91
N ALA A 203 8.34 2.17 -27.17
CA ALA A 203 7.62 1.55 -28.27
C ALA A 203 6.10 1.59 -28.10
N LEU A 204 5.57 1.61 -26.87
CA LEU A 204 4.12 1.79 -26.60
C LEU A 204 3.63 3.16 -27.12
N VAL A 205 4.41 4.22 -26.89
CA VAL A 205 4.10 5.58 -27.38
C VAL A 205 4.24 5.65 -28.90
N ASN A 206 5.31 5.08 -29.45
CA ASN A 206 5.55 5.08 -30.90
C ASN A 206 4.47 4.33 -31.68
N ARG A 207 3.85 3.30 -31.08
CA ARG A 207 2.71 2.56 -31.67
C ARG A 207 1.36 3.25 -31.42
N GLY A 208 1.32 4.35 -30.68
CA GLY A 208 0.10 5.08 -30.35
C GLY A 208 -0.81 4.35 -29.35
N GLU A 209 -0.28 3.35 -28.64
CA GLU A 209 -1.03 2.58 -27.62
C GLU A 209 -1.22 3.39 -26.34
N VAL A 210 -0.34 4.36 -26.09
CA VAL A 210 -0.26 5.16 -24.87
C VAL A 210 0.16 6.59 -25.21
N ASP A 211 -0.45 7.56 -24.54
CA ASP A 211 -0.03 8.96 -24.62
C ASP A 211 1.34 9.18 -23.93
N GLY A 212 2.20 10.01 -24.54
CA GLY A 212 3.55 10.24 -24.03
C GLY A 212 3.59 10.90 -22.64
N ALA A 213 2.69 11.83 -22.36
CA ALA A 213 2.58 12.50 -21.07
C ALA A 213 2.01 11.54 -20.00
N GLU A 214 1.06 10.69 -20.38
CA GLU A 214 0.55 9.63 -19.51
C GLU A 214 1.67 8.66 -19.10
N LEU A 215 2.45 8.16 -20.06
CA LEU A 215 3.58 7.27 -19.76
C LEU A 215 4.60 7.96 -18.83
N ALA A 216 4.96 9.21 -19.11
CA ALA A 216 5.86 9.98 -18.27
C ALA A 216 5.33 10.10 -16.82
N ALA A 217 4.04 10.36 -16.65
CA ALA A 217 3.43 10.42 -15.33
C ALA A 217 3.52 9.08 -14.58
N LYS A 218 3.28 7.94 -15.24
CA LYS A 218 3.37 6.62 -14.60
C LYS A 218 4.80 6.22 -14.27
N VAL A 219 5.76 6.50 -15.15
CA VAL A 219 7.19 6.31 -14.89
C VAL A 219 7.63 7.14 -13.67
N ALA A 220 7.21 8.41 -13.58
CA ALA A 220 7.51 9.27 -12.44
C ALA A 220 6.94 8.71 -11.11
N ILE A 221 5.76 8.08 -11.14
CA ILE A 221 5.19 7.39 -9.96
C ILE A 221 6.09 6.24 -9.51
N VAL A 222 6.51 5.36 -10.44
CA VAL A 222 7.37 4.21 -10.13
C VAL A 222 8.73 4.67 -9.61
N ALA A 223 9.31 5.69 -10.24
CA ALA A 223 10.59 6.27 -9.83
C ALA A 223 10.53 6.87 -8.42
N ALA A 224 9.50 7.67 -8.15
CA ALA A 224 9.29 8.24 -6.82
C ALA A 224 9.08 7.14 -5.75
N GLU A 225 8.40 6.04 -6.08
CA GLU A 225 8.24 4.91 -5.16
C GLU A 225 9.57 4.20 -4.87
N ARG A 226 10.40 3.93 -5.89
CA ARG A 226 11.71 3.28 -5.70
C ARG A 226 12.70 4.12 -4.90
N ARG A 227 12.66 5.45 -5.05
CA ARG A 227 13.42 6.37 -4.19
C ARG A 227 13.04 6.23 -2.71
N ASN A 228 11.74 6.10 -2.44
CA ASN A 228 11.22 6.18 -1.08
C ASN A 228 11.14 4.82 -0.39
N TYR A 229 11.12 3.73 -1.17
CA TYR A 229 10.92 2.37 -0.68
C TYR A 229 11.85 1.38 -1.37
N ASP A 230 12.60 0.65 -0.55
CA ASP A 230 13.30 -0.55 -0.99
C ASP A 230 12.43 -1.79 -0.72
N SER A 231 11.82 -2.31 -1.79
CA SER A 231 11.01 -3.54 -1.75
C SER A 231 11.85 -4.80 -1.52
N HIS A 232 13.12 -4.83 -1.94
CA HIS A 232 14.00 -5.96 -1.69
C HIS A 232 14.38 -6.03 -0.21
N ALA A 233 14.78 -4.90 0.38
CA ALA A 233 15.03 -4.83 1.82
C ALA A 233 13.79 -5.25 2.64
N ALA A 234 12.59 -4.82 2.22
CA ALA A 234 11.35 -5.24 2.89
C ALA A 234 11.11 -6.76 2.85
N VAL A 235 11.43 -7.42 1.73
CA VAL A 235 11.36 -8.88 1.60
C VAL A 235 12.36 -9.56 2.55
N GLU A 236 13.62 -9.13 2.53
CA GLU A 236 14.67 -9.74 3.35
C GLU A 236 14.35 -9.62 4.85
N ILE A 237 13.89 -8.44 5.28
CA ILE A 237 13.47 -8.19 6.66
C ILE A 237 12.33 -9.12 7.07
N LEU A 238 11.29 -9.27 6.23
CA LEU A 238 10.15 -10.12 6.58
C LEU A 238 10.52 -11.60 6.62
N ARG A 239 11.38 -12.06 5.69
CA ARG A 239 11.90 -13.43 5.71
C ARG A 239 12.71 -13.71 6.97
N ALA A 240 13.47 -12.74 7.47
CA ALA A 240 14.26 -12.89 8.69
C ALA A 240 13.42 -12.76 9.96
N ALA A 241 12.55 -11.75 10.05
CA ALA A 241 11.81 -11.41 11.27
C ALA A 241 10.51 -12.21 11.45
N ALA A 242 9.93 -12.73 10.37
CA ALA A 242 8.65 -13.42 10.38
C ALA A 242 8.57 -14.54 9.33
N PRO A 243 9.52 -15.51 9.31
CA PRO A 243 9.60 -16.54 8.28
C PRO A 243 8.31 -17.35 8.12
N ASP A 244 7.73 -17.81 9.22
CA ASP A 244 6.52 -18.65 9.22
C ASP A 244 5.21 -17.86 8.97
N ARG A 245 5.32 -16.52 8.95
CA ARG A 245 4.17 -15.62 8.73
C ARG A 245 4.29 -14.88 7.41
N THR A 246 5.24 -15.21 6.54
CA THR A 246 5.52 -14.47 5.31
C THR A 246 5.45 -15.35 4.07
N VAL A 247 4.72 -14.90 3.05
CA VAL A 247 4.81 -15.42 1.68
C VAL A 247 5.22 -14.31 0.73
N VAL A 248 6.14 -14.61 -0.18
CA VAL A 248 6.57 -13.71 -1.25
C VAL A 248 6.10 -14.29 -2.57
N VAL A 249 5.37 -13.50 -3.35
CA VAL A 249 4.78 -13.92 -4.62
C VAL A 249 5.10 -12.90 -5.70
N ASP A 250 5.70 -13.39 -6.78
CA ASP A 250 5.84 -12.64 -8.03
C ASP A 250 4.54 -12.78 -8.84
N THR A 251 3.88 -11.65 -9.06
CA THR A 251 2.58 -11.58 -9.75
C THR A 251 2.70 -11.57 -11.28
N THR A 252 3.91 -11.72 -11.82
CA THR A 252 4.14 -11.91 -13.25
C THR A 252 4.23 -13.40 -13.62
N THR A 253 4.61 -14.24 -12.67
CA THR A 253 4.78 -15.70 -12.85
C THR A 253 3.62 -16.52 -12.27
N HIS A 254 2.69 -15.88 -11.56
CA HIS A 254 1.53 -16.55 -10.96
C HIS A 254 0.23 -15.87 -11.39
N ALA A 255 -0.74 -16.68 -11.80
CA ALA A 255 -2.07 -16.18 -12.11
C ALA A 255 -2.77 -15.68 -10.83
N PRO A 256 -3.68 -14.69 -10.91
CA PRO A 256 -4.34 -14.12 -9.73
C PRO A 256 -5.02 -15.15 -8.81
N ALA A 257 -5.60 -16.21 -9.39
CA ALA A 257 -6.22 -17.29 -8.63
C ALA A 257 -5.20 -18.11 -7.82
N GLU A 258 -3.99 -18.31 -8.35
CA GLU A 258 -2.90 -19.02 -7.67
C GLU A 258 -2.32 -18.17 -6.54
N VAL A 259 -2.13 -16.87 -6.79
CA VAL A 259 -1.72 -15.91 -5.75
C VAL A 259 -2.73 -15.94 -4.61
N ALA A 260 -4.02 -15.82 -4.91
CA ALA A 260 -5.07 -15.87 -3.90
C ALA A 260 -5.09 -17.19 -3.11
N ALA A 261 -4.88 -18.34 -3.78
CA ALA A 261 -4.78 -19.64 -3.09
C ALA A 261 -3.58 -19.72 -2.13
N LYS A 262 -2.44 -19.10 -2.48
CA LYS A 262 -1.28 -19.01 -1.57
C LYS A 262 -1.58 -18.15 -0.35
N LEU A 263 -2.26 -17.01 -0.55
CA LEU A 263 -2.63 -16.08 0.52
C LEU A 263 -3.69 -16.67 1.46
N GLU A 264 -4.66 -17.41 0.92
CA GLU A 264 -5.66 -18.16 1.69
C GLU A 264 -5.00 -19.19 2.61
N ARG A 265 -4.06 -20.00 2.08
CA ARG A 265 -3.29 -20.96 2.89
C ARG A 265 -2.48 -20.27 3.97
N LEU A 266 -1.78 -19.18 3.63
CA LEU A 266 -1.04 -18.40 4.61
C LEU A 266 -1.99 -17.92 5.72
N ALA A 267 -3.16 -17.39 5.39
CA ALA A 267 -4.11 -16.88 6.36
C ALA A 267 -4.67 -17.95 7.31
N ALA A 268 -4.79 -19.20 6.86
CA ALA A 268 -5.31 -20.31 7.65
C ALA A 268 -4.37 -20.76 8.78
N GLY A 269 -3.05 -20.56 8.63
CA GLY A 269 -2.03 -21.04 9.57
C GLY A 269 -1.45 -22.39 9.16
#